data_AF-A0A658K758-F1
#
_entry.id   AF-A0A658K758-F1
#
_cell.length_a   1.000
_cell.length_b   1.000
_cell.length_c   1.000
_cell.angle_alpha   90.00
_cell.angle_beta   90.00
_cell.angle_gamma   90.00
#
_symmetry.space_group_name_H-M   'P 1'
#
loop_
_entity.id
_entity.type
_entity.pdbx_description
1 polymer ?
#
loop_
_entity_poly.entity_id
_entity_poly.type
_entity_poly.pdbx_seq_one_letter_code
_entity_poly.pdbx_strand_id
1 'polypeptide(L)'
;MFSTDQNFCCHRGLIMRALTYHGANSVKVDTVPDPEIQEADDIILKVTATAICGSDLHLYRGKIPTVEHGDIFGHEFMGIVEETGPAVTAVQKGDRVVIPFVIACGSCFFCNIDLFAACETTNTG
;
A
#
# COMPACT_ATOMS: atom_id res chain seq x y z
N MET A 1 2.62 -1.43 -0.68
CA MET A 1 3.96 -1.47 -1.31
C MET A 1 3.91 -0.56 -2.54
N PHE A 2 4.57 0.61 -2.55
CA PHE A 2 4.23 1.70 -3.51
C PHE A 2 5.43 2.23 -4.31
N SER A 3 5.25 2.28 -5.63
CA SER A 3 6.19 2.85 -6.61
C SER A 3 5.60 4.08 -7.27
N THR A 4 6.39 5.13 -7.45
CA THR A 4 6.09 6.19 -8.43
C THR A 4 7.10 6.09 -9.57
N ASP A 5 6.66 5.59 -10.74
CA ASP A 5 7.43 5.79 -11.95
C ASP A 5 6.58 5.97 -13.22
N GLN A 6 6.70 7.17 -13.78
CA GLN A 6 6.30 7.50 -15.14
C GLN A 6 7.46 7.07 -16.05
N ASN A 7 7.22 6.14 -16.97
CA ASN A 7 8.07 5.81 -18.13
C ASN A 7 9.25 4.83 -18.03
N PHE A 8 9.19 3.74 -17.26
CA PHE A 8 9.93 2.52 -17.63
C PHE A 8 9.10 1.27 -17.34
N CYS A 9 8.48 0.73 -18.39
CA CYS A 9 7.83 -0.56 -18.35
C CYS A 9 8.92 -1.64 -18.37
N CYS A 10 9.39 -2.09 -17.20
CA CYS A 10 10.14 -3.34 -17.13
C CYS A 10 9.11 -4.47 -17.24
N HIS A 11 8.73 -4.80 -18.47
CA HIS A 11 7.98 -6.03 -18.72
C HIS A 11 8.85 -7.22 -18.26
N ARG A 12 8.59 -7.70 -17.04
CA ARG A 12 9.21 -8.83 -16.30
C ARG A 12 10.47 -8.52 -15.44
N GLY A 13 10.54 -7.36 -14.78
CA GLY A 13 11.72 -6.93 -14.00
C GLY A 13 11.59 -7.13 -12.49
N LEU A 14 12.50 -7.91 -11.89
CA LEU A 14 12.56 -8.26 -10.46
C LEU A 14 12.71 -7.09 -9.47
N ILE A 15 12.59 -5.82 -9.90
CA ILE A 15 12.87 -4.64 -9.08
C ILE A 15 12.03 -3.41 -9.46
N MET A 16 11.56 -2.67 -8.46
CA MET A 16 10.88 -1.38 -8.55
C MET A 16 11.51 -0.31 -7.65
N ARG A 17 11.19 0.97 -7.90
CA ARG A 17 11.59 2.07 -7.02
C ARG A 17 10.55 2.32 -5.93
N ALA A 18 10.98 2.55 -4.69
CA ALA A 18 10.11 2.88 -3.57
C ALA A 18 10.75 3.93 -2.65
N LEU A 19 9.93 4.77 -1.99
CA LEU A 19 10.40 5.67 -0.94
C LEU A 19 10.56 4.88 0.37
N THR A 20 11.79 4.74 0.84
CA THR A 20 12.16 3.92 2.00
C THR A 20 12.64 4.78 3.17
N TYR A 21 12.44 4.26 4.38
CA TYR A 21 12.92 4.87 5.62
C TYR A 21 14.39 4.56 5.89
N HIS A 22 15.17 5.61 6.19
CA HIS A 22 16.61 5.52 6.50
C HIS A 22 16.95 6.10 7.88
N GLY A 23 15.95 6.28 8.74
CA GLY A 23 16.09 6.90 10.06
C GLY A 23 15.35 8.23 10.17
N ALA A 24 15.30 8.78 11.38
CA ALA A 24 14.58 10.02 11.65
C ALA A 24 15.08 11.17 10.77
N ASN A 25 14.17 11.78 10.02
CA ASN A 25 14.39 12.81 9.03
C ASN A 25 15.23 12.37 7.81
N SER A 26 15.26 11.07 7.51
CA SER A 26 16.02 10.49 6.41
C SER A 26 15.17 9.47 5.66
N VAL A 27 14.81 9.79 4.42
CA VAL A 27 14.13 8.89 3.48
C VAL A 27 14.84 8.94 2.13
N LYS A 28 14.80 7.85 1.38
CA LYS A 28 15.44 7.75 0.06
C LYS A 28 14.55 7.00 -0.92
N VAL A 29 14.80 7.20 -2.21
CA VAL A 29 14.23 6.34 -3.23
C VAL A 29 15.22 5.22 -3.49
N ASP A 30 14.91 4.03 -3.00
CA ASP A 30 15.70 2.83 -3.23
C ASP A 30 15.08 1.96 -4.31
N THR A 31 15.86 1.00 -4.79
CA THR A 31 15.40 -0.10 -5.64
C THR A 31 15.12 -1.30 -4.74
N VAL A 32 13.89 -1.82 -4.80
CA VAL A 32 13.39 -2.95 -3.99
C VAL A 32 12.81 -4.01 -4.92
N PRO A 33 12.62 -5.27 -4.48
CA PRO A 33 11.94 -6.27 -5.28
C PRO A 33 10.53 -5.84 -5.69
N ASP A 34 10.08 -6.31 -6.86
CA ASP A 34 8.67 -6.19 -7.24
C ASP A 34 7.77 -6.94 -6.23
N PRO A 35 6.55 -6.45 -5.97
CA PRO A 35 5.61 -7.14 -5.10
C PRO A 35 5.16 -8.45 -5.75
N GLU A 36 4.92 -9.46 -4.92
CA GLU A 36 4.32 -10.73 -5.31
C GLU A 36 3.06 -10.96 -4.47
N ILE A 37 2.05 -11.63 -5.04
CA ILE A 37 0.87 -12.07 -4.31
C ILE A 37 1.31 -12.99 -3.17
N GLN A 38 1.02 -12.63 -1.92
CA GLN A 38 1.35 -13.43 -0.74
C GLN A 38 0.14 -14.26 -0.30
N GLU A 39 -1.03 -13.64 -0.27
CA GLU A 39 -2.29 -14.23 0.16
C GLU A 39 -3.32 -14.29 -0.98
N ALA A 40 -4.30 -15.18 -0.85
CA ALA A 40 -5.27 -15.43 -1.91
C ALA A 40 -6.15 -14.22 -2.25
N ASP A 41 -6.31 -13.29 -1.32
CA ASP A 41 -7.13 -12.08 -1.41
C ASP A 41 -6.31 -10.80 -1.69
N ASP A 42 -5.01 -10.93 -1.96
CA ASP A 42 -4.15 -9.81 -2.32
C ASP A 42 -4.43 -9.25 -3.72
N ILE A 43 -4.10 -7.98 -3.92
CA ILE A 43 -3.98 -7.36 -5.23
C ILE A 43 -2.66 -6.62 -5.37
N ILE A 44 -2.08 -6.63 -6.57
CA ILE A 44 -0.94 -5.79 -6.92
C ILE A 44 -1.45 -4.61 -7.75
N LEU A 45 -1.05 -3.40 -7.35
CA LEU A 45 -1.40 -2.17 -8.04
C LEU A 45 -0.20 -1.56 -8.72
N LYS A 46 -0.37 -1.17 -9.98
CA LYS A 46 0.45 -0.14 -10.60
C LYS A 46 0.00 1.21 -10.08
N VAL A 47 0.73 1.75 -9.10
CA VAL A 47 0.47 3.08 -8.55
C VAL A 47 0.70 4.14 -9.63
N THR A 48 -0.28 5.03 -9.78
CA THR A 48 -0.27 6.11 -10.79
C THR A 48 -0.08 7.48 -10.17
N ALA A 49 -0.59 7.66 -8.94
CA ALA A 49 -0.43 8.86 -8.14
C ALA A 49 -0.49 8.50 -6.65
N THR A 50 0.23 9.27 -5.84
CA THR A 50 0.21 9.21 -4.37
C THR A 50 0.22 10.62 -3.81
N ALA A 51 -0.46 10.82 -2.69
CA ALA A 51 -0.42 12.06 -1.92
C ALA A 51 0.54 11.92 -0.72
N ILE A 52 0.76 13.04 -0.02
CA ILE A 52 1.46 13.11 1.25
C ILE A 52 0.47 13.67 2.27
N CYS A 53 0.40 13.03 3.43
CA CYS A 53 -0.47 13.42 4.53
C CYS A 53 0.35 13.94 5.72
N GLY A 54 -0.30 14.67 6.62
CA GLY A 54 0.34 15.11 7.88
C GLY A 54 0.80 13.93 8.74
N SER A 55 0.14 12.78 8.64
CA SER A 55 0.49 11.54 9.34
C SER A 55 1.84 10.96 8.91
N ASP A 56 2.26 11.16 7.65
CA ASP A 56 3.58 10.73 7.17
C ASP A 56 4.72 11.39 7.97
N LEU A 57 4.48 12.60 8.51
CA LEU A 57 5.46 13.29 9.34
C LEU A 57 5.72 12.59 10.68
N HIS A 58 4.79 11.75 11.17
CA HIS A 58 5.04 10.95 12.37
C HIS A 58 6.08 9.86 12.09
N LEU A 59 5.99 9.20 10.93
CA LEU A 59 6.95 8.20 10.46
C LEU A 59 8.30 8.87 10.16
N TYR A 60 8.28 9.94 9.35
CA TYR A 60 9.49 10.67 8.96
C TYR A 60 10.30 11.18 10.16
N ARG A 61 9.62 11.68 11.21
CA ARG A 61 10.30 12.19 12.42
C ARG A 61 10.73 11.07 13.40
N GLY A 62 10.51 9.80 13.06
CA GLY A 62 10.86 8.66 13.91
C GLY A 62 10.01 8.56 15.18
N LYS A 63 8.74 9.00 15.13
CA LYS A 63 7.82 8.95 16.29
C LYS A 63 7.07 7.63 16.44
N ILE A 64 7.14 6.77 15.43
CA ILE A 64 6.50 5.45 15.44
C ILE A 64 7.59 4.41 15.72
N PRO A 65 7.62 3.79 16.92
CA PRO A 65 8.73 2.93 17.34
C PRO A 65 8.92 1.67 16.49
N THR A 66 7.88 1.24 15.78
CA THR A 66 7.86 0.02 14.97
C THR A 66 8.37 0.22 13.54
N VAL A 67 8.74 1.45 13.15
CA VAL A 67 9.27 1.71 11.80
C VAL A 67 10.74 1.33 11.76
N GLU A 68 11.08 0.47 10.81
CA GLU A 68 12.42 -0.08 10.63
C GLU A 68 13.09 0.46 9.37
N HIS A 69 14.42 0.39 9.34
CA HIS A 69 15.19 0.78 8.17
C HIS A 69 14.78 -0.07 6.96
N GLY A 70 14.48 0.59 5.84
CA GLY A 70 14.01 -0.06 4.61
C GLY A 70 12.48 -0.07 4.46
N ASP A 71 11.72 0.28 5.50
CA ASP A 71 10.25 0.34 5.41
C ASP A 71 9.80 1.31 4.30
N ILE A 72 8.82 0.87 3.51
CA ILE A 72 8.28 1.63 2.39
C ILE A 72 7.16 2.55 2.88
N PHE A 73 7.29 3.84 2.58
CA PHE A 73 6.31 4.87 2.98
C PHE A 73 5.17 5.03 1.96
N GLY A 74 4.08 5.63 2.44
CA GLY A 74 2.89 5.98 1.67
C GLY A 74 1.65 5.20 2.12
N HIS A 75 0.54 5.91 2.26
CA HIS A 75 -0.75 5.33 2.64
C HIS A 75 -1.95 6.02 1.95
N GLU A 76 -1.67 6.90 0.97
CA GLU A 76 -2.69 7.63 0.21
C GLU A 76 -2.35 7.58 -1.28
N PHE A 77 -2.85 6.56 -1.99
CA PHE A 77 -2.50 6.36 -3.40
C PHE A 77 -3.65 5.77 -4.21
N MET A 78 -3.53 5.89 -5.52
CA MET A 78 -4.44 5.33 -6.50
C MET A 78 -3.67 4.70 -7.64
N GLY A 79 -4.27 3.72 -8.28
CA GLY A 79 -3.59 2.92 -9.27
C GLY A 79 -4.51 2.12 -10.16
N ILE A 80 -3.87 1.27 -10.95
CA ILE A 80 -4.51 0.29 -11.82
C ILE A 80 -4.18 -1.09 -11.27
N VAL A 81 -5.16 -1.97 -11.15
CA VAL A 81 -4.94 -3.36 -10.76
C VAL A 81 -4.10 -4.06 -11.82
N GLU A 82 -2.92 -4.55 -11.44
CA GLU A 82 -1.99 -5.25 -12.33
C GLU A 82 -2.15 -6.77 -12.20
N GLU A 83 -2.39 -7.27 -10.98
CA GLU A 83 -2.57 -8.69 -10.66
C GLU A 83 -3.51 -8.86 -9.45
N THR A 84 -4.20 -9.98 -9.38
CA THR A 84 -5.14 -10.35 -8.31
C THR A 84 -4.88 -11.77 -7.84
N GLY A 85 -4.97 -12.00 -6.53
CA GLY A 85 -5.02 -13.34 -5.97
C GLY A 85 -6.31 -14.08 -6.35
N PRO A 86 -6.33 -15.42 -6.23
CA PRO A 86 -7.44 -16.26 -6.70
C PRO A 86 -8.77 -16.09 -5.92
N ALA A 87 -8.75 -15.50 -4.72
CA ALA A 87 -9.95 -15.24 -3.92
C ALA A 87 -10.54 -13.83 -4.14
N VAL A 88 -9.87 -12.98 -4.91
CA VAL A 88 -10.35 -11.62 -5.21
C VAL A 88 -11.52 -11.69 -6.18
N THR A 89 -12.64 -11.08 -5.78
CA THR A 89 -13.88 -11.08 -6.59
C THR A 89 -14.46 -9.67 -6.84
N ALA A 90 -14.03 -8.67 -6.07
CA ALA A 90 -14.57 -7.32 -6.13
C ALA A 90 -13.94 -6.42 -7.21
N VAL A 91 -12.72 -6.75 -7.65
CA VAL A 91 -11.96 -6.01 -8.66
C VAL A 91 -11.21 -6.99 -9.57
N GLN A 92 -10.79 -6.52 -10.75
CA GLN A 92 -10.03 -7.30 -11.72
C GLN A 92 -8.90 -6.47 -12.36
N LYS A 93 -7.96 -7.14 -13.02
CA LYS A 93 -6.87 -6.49 -13.76
C LYS A 93 -7.41 -5.41 -14.70
N GLY A 94 -6.81 -4.23 -14.64
CA GLY A 94 -7.19 -3.05 -15.42
C GLY A 94 -8.14 -2.08 -14.71
N ASP A 95 -8.77 -2.48 -13.61
CA ASP A 95 -9.62 -1.58 -12.82
C ASP A 95 -8.81 -0.46 -12.18
N ARG A 96 -9.43 0.72 -12.08
CA ARG A 96 -8.85 1.87 -11.38
C ARG A 96 -9.38 1.92 -9.95
N VAL A 97 -8.47 1.94 -8.99
CA VAL A 97 -8.83 1.92 -7.56
C VAL A 97 -8.13 3.05 -6.81
N VAL A 98 -8.77 3.49 -5.73
CA VAL A 98 -8.21 4.41 -4.73
C VAL A 98 -8.09 3.63 -3.43
N ILE A 99 -6.93 3.69 -2.79
CA ILE A 99 -6.67 2.98 -1.54
C ILE A 99 -6.65 3.98 -0.39
N PRO A 100 -7.64 3.92 0.53
CA PRO A 100 -7.58 4.69 1.76
C PRO A 100 -6.62 4.03 2.76
N PHE A 101 -6.24 4.76 3.82
CA PHE A 101 -5.42 4.21 4.90
C PHE A 101 -6.18 3.17 5.76
N VAL A 102 -7.50 3.12 5.66
CA VAL A 102 -8.35 2.21 6.43
C VAL A 102 -8.23 0.81 5.84
N ILE A 103 -7.72 -0.12 6.64
CA ILE A 103 -7.77 -1.56 6.35
C ILE A 103 -9.02 -2.12 7.02
N ALA A 104 -9.91 -2.79 6.28
CA ALA A 104 -11.15 -3.35 6.80
C ALA A 104 -11.38 -4.77 6.24
N CYS A 105 -11.89 -5.68 7.07
CA CYS A 105 -12.07 -7.10 6.70
C CYS A 105 -13.29 -7.37 5.80
N GLY A 106 -14.14 -6.37 5.56
CA GLY A 106 -15.32 -6.49 4.71
C GLY A 106 -16.46 -7.38 5.23
N SER A 107 -16.34 -7.99 6.42
CA SER A 107 -17.29 -9.02 6.89
C SER A 107 -17.71 -8.94 8.37
N CYS A 108 -17.03 -8.17 9.22
CA CYS A 108 -17.46 -7.97 10.62
C CYS A 108 -18.76 -7.15 10.72
N PHE A 109 -19.33 -7.03 11.93
CA PHE A 109 -20.59 -6.29 12.17
C PHE A 109 -20.56 -4.89 11.56
N PHE A 110 -19.50 -4.12 11.82
CA PHE A 110 -19.37 -2.76 11.31
C PHE A 110 -19.12 -2.70 9.80
N CYS A 111 -18.38 -3.65 9.23
CA CYS A 111 -18.18 -3.71 7.78
C CYS A 111 -19.48 -3.99 7.03
N ASN A 112 -20.37 -4.83 7.56
CA ASN A 112 -21.65 -5.15 6.92
C ASN A 112 -22.66 -3.98 6.93
N ILE A 113 -22.39 -2.92 7.71
CA ILE A 113 -23.18 -1.68 7.74
C ILE A 113 -22.38 -0.47 7.22
N ASP A 114 -21.35 -0.73 6.40
CA ASP A 114 -20.48 0.26 5.74
C ASP A 114 -19.70 1.19 6.70
N LEU A 115 -19.52 0.79 7.96
CA LEU A 115 -18.71 1.49 8.96
C LEU A 115 -17.28 0.92 9.01
N PHE A 116 -16.58 0.92 7.87
CA PHE A 116 -15.27 0.29 7.70
C PHE A 116 -14.19 0.80 8.68
N ALA A 117 -14.25 2.07 9.09
CA ALA A 117 -13.31 2.63 10.06
C ALA A 117 -13.45 2.03 11.47
N ALA A 118 -14.57 1.38 11.77
CA ALA A 118 -14.83 0.66 13.01
C ALA A 118 -14.62 -0.86 12.86
N CYS A 119 -13.84 -1.31 11.88
CA CYS A 119 -13.57 -2.73 11.67
C CYS A 119 -12.96 -3.39 12.93
N GLU A 120 -13.61 -4.44 13.42
CA GLU A 120 -13.19 -5.18 14.63
C GLU A 120 -12.00 -6.10 14.39
N THR A 121 -11.71 -6.45 13.14
CA THR A 121 -10.69 -7.46 12.80
C THR A 121 -9.32 -6.84 12.58
N THR A 122 -9.27 -5.64 12.02
CA THR A 122 -8.03 -4.98 11.58
C THR A 122 -7.57 -3.87 12.52
N ASN A 123 -8.45 -3.43 13.43
CA ASN A 123 -8.16 -2.41 14.44
C ASN A 123 -8.43 -2.96 15.84
N THR A 124 -7.63 -3.95 16.25
CA THR A 124 -7.79 -4.69 17.52
C THR A 124 -7.29 -3.91 18.73
N GLY A 125 -7.71 -2.64 18.87
CA GLY A 125 -7.24 -1.70 19.90
C GLY A 125 -7.03 -2.30 21.28
#